data_AF-G5LTN1-F1
#
_entry.id   AF-G5LTN1-F1
#
_cell.length_a   1.000
_cell.length_b   1.000
_cell.length_c   1.000
_cell.angle_alpha   90.00
_cell.angle_beta   90.00
_cell.angle_gamma   90.00
#
_symmetry.space_group_name_H-M   'P 1'
#
loop_
_entity.id
_entity.type
_entity.pdbx_description
1 polymer ?
#
loop_
_entity_poly.entity_id
_entity_poly.type
_entity_poly.pdbx_seq_one_letter_code
_entity_poly.pdbx_strand_id
1 'polypeptide(L)' 'MTFTVGELEGVSQYLACSLMSPLSRSLSPEEGVRLADDCARMLLSLPVSNPDAPQTSRRALLFGRRSCENA' A
#
# COMPACT_ATOMS: atom_id res chain seq x y z
N MET A 1 7.27 -17.55 6.68
CA MET A 1 7.89 -16.31 6.15
C MET A 1 8.34 -15.48 7.34
N THR A 2 9.58 -15.04 7.37
CA THR A 2 10.14 -14.28 8.52
C THR A 2 10.46 -12.87 8.05
N PHE A 3 10.02 -11.87 8.82
CA PHE A 3 10.37 -10.47 8.59
C PHE A 3 11.54 -10.08 9.48
N THR A 4 12.47 -9.32 8.93
CA THR A 4 13.59 -8.74 9.64
C THR A 4 13.20 -7.34 10.14
N VAL A 5 13.62 -7.00 11.34
CA VAL A 5 13.49 -5.63 11.87
C VAL A 5 14.51 -4.74 11.16
N GLY A 6 14.02 -3.71 10.48
CA GLY A 6 14.82 -2.65 9.90
C GLY A 6 14.50 -1.30 10.54
N GLU A 7 15.39 -0.34 10.36
CA GLU A 7 15.21 1.04 10.78
C GLU A 7 15.57 1.95 9.59
N LEU A 8 14.69 2.93 9.30
CA LEU A 8 14.89 3.91 8.24
C LEU A 8 14.50 5.29 8.74
N GLU A 9 15.33 6.28 8.42
CA GLU A 9 15.07 7.69 8.76
C GLU A 9 13.69 8.11 8.23
N GLY A 10 12.85 8.65 9.10
CA GLY A 10 11.47 9.06 8.77
C GLY A 10 10.40 7.97 8.82
N VAL A 11 10.77 6.68 8.93
CA VAL A 11 9.82 5.54 9.04
C VAL A 11 9.91 4.84 10.41
N SER A 12 10.95 5.11 11.20
CA SER A 12 11.26 4.41 12.46
C SER A 12 11.48 2.90 12.22
N GLN A 13 11.18 2.06 13.21
CA GLN A 13 11.29 0.60 13.07
C GLN A 13 10.17 0.03 12.20
N TYR A 14 10.55 -0.83 11.26
CA TYR A 14 9.63 -1.52 10.37
C TYR A 14 10.05 -2.98 10.17
N LEU A 15 9.11 -3.80 9.71
CA LEU A 15 9.31 -5.21 9.42
C LEU A 15 9.36 -5.41 7.90
N ALA A 16 10.47 -5.94 7.39
CA ALA A 16 10.66 -6.16 5.96
C ALA A 16 11.27 -7.52 5.64
N CYS A 17 11.02 -8.00 4.44
CA CYS A 17 11.66 -9.17 3.87
C CYS A 17 11.95 -8.92 2.39
N SER A 18 13.15 -9.28 1.94
CA SER A 18 13.49 -9.21 0.51
C SER A 18 12.77 -10.33 -0.24
N LEU A 19 12.11 -9.97 -1.34
CA LEU A 19 11.38 -10.94 -2.17
C LEU A 19 12.23 -11.41 -3.36
N MET A 20 12.67 -10.48 -4.20
CA MET A 20 13.48 -10.76 -5.39
C MET A 20 14.26 -9.51 -5.82
N SER A 21 15.28 -9.71 -6.66
CA SER A 21 16.00 -8.62 -7.33
C SER A 21 15.49 -8.47 -8.78
N PRO A 22 14.73 -7.41 -9.12
CA PRO A 22 14.20 -7.21 -10.46
C PRO A 22 15.29 -6.72 -11.43
N LEU A 23 16.15 -7.63 -11.88
CA LEU A 23 17.34 -7.34 -12.72
C LEU A 23 17.06 -7.43 -14.24
N SER A 24 15.82 -7.63 -14.64
CA SER A 24 15.43 -7.72 -16.05
C SER A 24 15.69 -6.39 -16.75
N ARG A 25 16.50 -6.40 -17.81
CA ARG A 25 16.84 -5.19 -18.60
C ARG A 25 15.67 -4.57 -19.35
N SER A 26 14.59 -5.35 -19.53
CA SER A 26 13.36 -4.89 -20.16
C SER A 26 12.40 -4.22 -19.19
N LEU A 27 12.70 -4.21 -17.88
CA LEU A 27 11.76 -3.78 -16.85
C LEU A 27 11.48 -2.28 -16.95
N SER A 28 10.26 -1.94 -17.33
CA SER A 28 9.79 -0.56 -17.36
C SER A 28 9.32 -0.08 -15.98
N PRO A 29 9.22 1.24 -15.74
CA PRO A 29 8.62 1.78 -14.52
C PRO A 29 7.20 1.26 -14.27
N GLU A 30 6.39 1.17 -15.32
CA GLU A 30 5.01 0.67 -15.26
C GLU A 30 4.97 -0.81 -14.86
N GLU A 31 5.88 -1.61 -15.41
CA GLU A 31 6.05 -3.02 -15.01
C GLU A 31 6.51 -3.12 -13.55
N GLY A 32 7.35 -2.20 -13.08
CA GLY A 32 7.77 -2.12 -11.67
C GLY A 32 6.61 -1.87 -10.72
N VAL A 33 5.70 -0.95 -11.05
CA VAL A 33 4.48 -0.69 -10.26
C VAL A 33 3.57 -1.92 -10.23
N ARG A 34 3.35 -2.55 -11.39
CA ARG A 34 2.54 -3.78 -11.49
C ARG A 34 3.17 -4.94 -10.71
N LEU A 35 4.49 -5.08 -10.75
CA LEU A 35 5.21 -6.10 -9.99
C LEU A 35 5.06 -5.90 -8.48
N ALA A 36 5.04 -4.66 -8.00
CA ALA A 36 4.80 -4.37 -6.59
C ALA A 36 3.39 -4.79 -6.14
N ASP A 37 2.37 -4.52 -6.98
CA ASP A 37 0.99 -4.97 -6.74
C ASP A 37 0.87 -6.50 -6.75
N ASP A 38 1.48 -7.15 -7.74
CA ASP A 38 1.53 -8.62 -7.84
C ASP A 38 2.22 -9.25 -6.63
N CYS A 39 3.29 -8.63 -6.11
CA CYS A 39 3.93 -9.07 -4.87
C CYS A 39 2.99 -8.96 -3.67
N ALA A 40 2.23 -7.86 -3.54
CA ALA A 40 1.25 -7.70 -2.47
C ALA A 40 0.16 -8.78 -2.55
N ARG A 41 -0.40 -9.00 -3.75
CA ARG A 41 -1.43 -10.02 -3.99
C ARG A 41 -0.93 -11.43 -3.71
N MET A 42 0.29 -11.75 -4.13
CA MET A 42 0.92 -13.05 -3.89
C MET A 42 1.11 -13.30 -2.38
N LEU A 43 1.68 -12.33 -1.65
CA LEU A 43 1.92 -12.47 -0.21
C LEU A 43 0.63 -12.53 0.61
N LEU A 44 -0.39 -11.78 0.22
CA LEU A 44 -1.68 -11.79 0.89
C LEU A 44 -2.53 -13.01 0.51
N SER A 45 -2.27 -13.64 -0.64
CA SER A 45 -3.10 -14.70 -1.21
C SER A 45 -4.58 -14.30 -1.36
N LEU A 46 -4.83 -13.00 -1.45
CA LEU A 46 -6.15 -12.38 -1.48
C LEU A 46 -6.17 -11.28 -2.54
N PRO A 47 -7.35 -10.93 -3.10
CA PRO A 47 -7.47 -9.79 -4.00
C PRO A 47 -7.12 -8.49 -3.26
N VAL A 48 -6.29 -7.66 -3.89
CA VAL A 48 -5.85 -6.37 -3.35
C VAL A 48 -6.52 -5.26 -4.16
N SER A 49 -6.79 -4.12 -3.50
CA SER A 49 -7.37 -2.95 -4.14
C SER A 49 -6.46 -2.42 -5.23
N ASN A 50 -7.00 -2.23 -6.45
CA ASN A 50 -6.24 -1.65 -7.55
C ASN A 50 -5.80 -0.22 -7.20
N PRO A 51 -4.49 0.10 -7.22
CA PRO A 51 -3.99 1.45 -6.96
C PRO A 51 -4.44 2.48 -8.02
N ASP A 52 -4.80 2.04 -9.23
CA ASP A 52 -5.38 2.88 -10.29
C ASP A 52 -6.89 3.09 -10.16
N ALA A 53 -7.47 2.82 -8.98
CA ALA A 53 -8.86 3.11 -8.72
C ALA A 53 -9.16 4.62 -8.89
N PRO A 54 -10.35 4.99 -9.38
CA PRO A 54 -10.72 6.38 -9.56
C PRO A 54 -10.63 7.15 -8.24
N GLN A 55 -10.24 8.43 -8.34
CA GLN A 55 -10.08 9.32 -7.21
C GLN A 55 -11.34 9.33 -6.32
N THR A 56 -11.18 8.88 -5.07
CA THR A 56 -12.26 8.83 -4.08
C THR A 56 -12.56 10.19 -3.43
N SER A 57 -11.65 11.14 -3.61
CA SER A 57 -11.78 12.52 -3.13
C SER A 57 -13.06 13.15 -3.65
N ARG A 58 -13.87 13.70 -2.73
CA ARG A 58 -15.02 14.54 -3.06
C ARG A 58 -15.01 15.81 -2.22
N ARG A 59 -15.63 16.86 -2.75
CA ARG A 59 -15.89 18.08 -1.98
C ARG A 59 -16.83 17.76 -0.82
N ALA A 60 -16.39 18.03 0.40
CA ALA A 60 -17.24 17.92 1.57
C ALA A 60 -18.38 18.96 1.48
N LEU A 61 -19.61 18.46 1.66
CA LEU A 61 -20.84 19.26 1.75
C LEU A 61 -21.60 18.77 2.98
N LEU A 62 -22.45 19.63 3.56
CA LEU A 62 -23.23 19.36 4.78
C LEU A 62 -22.35 19.15 6.03
N PHE A 63 -21.59 20.19 6.38
CA PHE A 63 -20.85 20.23 7.63
C PHE A 63 -21.84 20.25 8.82
N GLY A 64 -21.82 19.19 9.62
CA GLY A 64 -22.67 19.05 10.79
C GLY A 64 -22.16 17.90 11.65
N ARG A 65 -22.25 18.06 12.97
CA ARG A 65 -21.86 17.03 13.93
C ARG A 65 -23.13 16.31 14.38
N ARG A 66 -23.12 14.97 14.38
CA ARG A 66 -24.23 14.21 15.00
C ARG A 66 -24.20 14.50 16.50
N SER A 67 -25.22 15.17 17.03
CA SER A 67 -25.47 15.15 18.48
C SER A 67 -25.99 13.75 18.82
N CYS A 68 -25.09 12.82 19.17
CA CYS A 68 -25.47 11.93 20.26
C CYS A 68 -25.21 12.73 21.53
N GLU A 69 -26.24 12.84 22.36
CA GLU A 69 -26.09 13.25 23.74
C GLU A 69 -25.02 12.33 24.33
N ASN A 70 -23.84 12.88 24.65
CA ASN A 70 -22.85 12.17 25.45
C ASN A 70 -23.44 12.09 26.86
N ALA A 71 -24.22 11.04 27.11
CA ALA A 71 -24.61 10.61 28.45
C ALA A 71 -23.44 9.85 29.09
#